data_AF-Z9JIH3-F1
#
_entry.id   AF-Z9JIH3-F1
#
_cell.length_a   1.000
_cell.length_b   1.000
_cell.length_c   1.000
_cell.angle_alpha   90.00
_cell.angle_beta   90.00
_cell.angle_gamma   90.00
#
_symmetry.space_group_name_H-M   'P 1'
#
loop_
_entity.id
_entity.type
_entity.pdbx_description
1 polymer ?
#
loop_
_entity_poly.entity_id
_entity_poly.type
_entity_poly.pdbx_seq_one_letter_code
_entity_poly.pdbx_strand_id
1 'polypeptide(L)'
;MLVRTRRSNQVELDGSSLPEIVGFDIENNGIGFNDAHRESFDTLDTDLKITEGGKGFGRFTSPKYFDDLHVKSIYLDSDGFKSRSFSMGKEHEIERRHV
;
A
#
# COMPACT_ATOMS: atom_id res chain seq x y z
N MET A 1 10.43 -7.51 6.05
CA MET A 1 9.10 -6.86 6.03
C MET A 1 8.63 -6.68 7.45
N LEU A 2 8.19 -5.49 7.82
CA LEU A 2 7.63 -5.15 9.13
C LEU A 2 6.16 -4.79 8.96
N VAL A 3 5.30 -5.31 9.82
CA VAL A 3 3.86 -5.00 9.84
C VAL A 3 3.50 -4.54 11.25
N ARG A 4 2.87 -3.38 11.36
CA ARG A 4 2.36 -2.83 12.63
C ARG A 4 0.85 -2.67 12.53
N THR A 5 0.13 -3.11 13.55
CA THR A 5 -1.31 -2.86 13.67
C THR A 5 -1.54 -1.48 14.26
N ARG A 6 -2.38 -0.67 13.61
CA ARG A 6 -2.93 0.56 14.17
C ARG A 6 -4.26 0.23 14.85
N ARG A 7 -4.41 0.63 16.11
CA ARG A 7 -5.63 0.43 16.89
C ARG A 7 -6.27 1.77 17.22
N SER A 8 -7.57 1.75 17.47
CA SER A 8 -8.28 2.92 17.99
C SER A 8 -7.79 3.30 19.39
N ASN A 9 -8.22 4.47 19.88
CA ASN A 9 -7.88 4.92 21.22
C ASN A 9 -8.44 3.98 22.28
N GLN A 10 -7.69 3.77 23.36
CA GLN A 10 -8.16 2.99 24.49
C GLN A 10 -9.24 3.74 25.27
N VAL A 11 -10.40 3.10 25.40
CA VAL A 11 -11.58 3.66 26.09
C VAL A 11 -11.70 3.13 27.52
N GLU A 12 -11.31 1.87 27.75
CA GLU A 12 -11.41 1.21 29.05
C GLU A 12 -10.10 1.32 29.84
N LEU A 13 -10.22 1.68 31.12
CA LEU A 13 -9.08 1.88 32.03
C LEU A 13 -8.58 0.57 32.67
N ASP A 14 -9.44 -0.44 32.77
CA ASP A 14 -9.12 -1.70 33.44
C ASP A 14 -8.36 -2.70 32.54
N GLY A 15 -8.15 -2.35 31.26
CA GLY A 15 -7.45 -3.18 30.29
C GLY A 15 -8.15 -4.49 29.98
N SER A 16 -9.46 -4.59 30.28
CA SER A 16 -10.25 -5.81 30.06
C SER A 16 -10.46 -6.11 28.58
N SER A 17 -10.34 -5.10 27.71
CA SER A 17 -10.38 -5.27 26.25
C SER A 17 -9.27 -4.52 25.51
N LEU A 18 -8.88 -5.06 24.36
CA LEU A 18 -7.96 -4.39 23.43
C LEU A 18 -8.76 -3.49 22.47
N PRO A 19 -8.31 -2.24 22.20
CA PRO A 19 -8.98 -1.37 21.24
C PRO A 19 -9.01 -1.99 19.84
N GLU A 20 -10.05 -1.68 19.07
CA GLU A 20 -10.27 -2.23 17.73
C GLU A 20 -9.09 -1.96 16.78
N ILE A 21 -8.80 -2.90 15.88
CA ILE A 21 -7.81 -2.68 14.82
C ILE A 21 -8.46 -1.81 13.75
N VAL A 22 -7.88 -0.64 13.50
CA VAL A 22 -8.36 0.34 12.52
C VAL A 22 -7.47 0.42 11.29
N GLY A 23 -6.36 -0.30 11.26
CA GLY A 23 -5.51 -0.38 10.07
C GLY A 23 -4.16 -1.03 10.32
N PHE A 24 -3.31 -0.96 9.29
CA PHE A 24 -1.97 -1.54 9.31
C PHE A 24 -0.98 -0.56 8.69
N ASP A 25 0.25 -0.57 9.20
CA ASP A 25 1.41 0.04 8.56
C ASP A 25 2.36 -1.09 8.11
N ILE A 26 2.77 -1.05 6.84
CA ILE A 26 3.64 -2.06 6.24
C ILE A 26 4.91 -1.38 5.74
N GLU A 27 6.05 -1.85 6.21
CA GLU A 27 7.38 -1.36 5.80
C GLU A 27 8.21 -2.50 5.22
N ASN A 28 8.92 -2.20 4.14
CA ASN A 28 9.88 -3.10 3.54
C ASN A 28 11.06 -2.30 2.99
N ASN A 29 12.22 -2.95 2.93
CA ASN A 29 13.46 -2.43 2.37
C ASN A 29 13.70 -2.94 0.94
N GLY A 30 12.62 -3.20 0.19
CA GLY A 30 12.71 -3.62 -1.21
C GLY A 30 13.13 -2.47 -2.13
N ILE A 31 13.15 -2.75 -3.43
CA ILE A 31 13.56 -1.81 -4.47
C ILE A 31 12.62 -0.59 -4.64
N GLY A 32 11.44 -0.64 -4.02
CA GLY A 32 10.46 0.43 -4.04
C GLY A 32 9.62 0.52 -5.33
N PHE A 33 8.83 1.58 -5.43
CA PHE A 33 7.97 1.88 -6.58
C PHE A 33 8.72 2.67 -7.67
N ASN A 34 9.67 2.00 -8.32
CA ASN A 34 10.18 2.44 -9.62
C ASN A 34 9.07 2.36 -10.70
N ASP A 35 9.35 2.82 -11.91
CA ASP A 35 8.30 2.92 -12.96
C ASP A 35 7.66 1.57 -13.28
N ALA A 36 8.44 0.51 -13.46
CA ALA A 36 7.91 -0.84 -13.71
C ALA A 36 7.01 -1.35 -12.56
N HIS A 37 7.39 -1.10 -11.31
CA HIS A 37 6.61 -1.50 -10.14
C HIS A 37 5.35 -0.66 -9.95
N ARG A 38 5.43 0.63 -10.30
CA ARG A 38 4.28 1.53 -10.28
C ARG A 38 3.26 1.14 -11.34
N GLU A 39 3.72 0.84 -12.55
CA GLU A 39 2.89 0.39 -13.66
C GLU A 39 2.25 -0.96 -13.33
N SER A 40 3.03 -1.94 -12.87
CA SER A 40 2.50 -3.24 -12.43
C SER A 40 1.47 -3.14 -11.31
N PHE A 41 1.58 -2.15 -10.42
CA PHE A 41 0.56 -1.93 -9.40
C PHE A 41 -0.78 -1.46 -9.99
N ASP A 42 -0.76 -0.66 -11.06
CA ASP A 42 -1.95 -0.13 -11.74
C ASP A 42 -2.57 -1.10 -12.74
N THR A 43 -1.77 -2.01 -13.29
CA THR A 43 -2.21 -2.98 -14.29
C THR A 43 -2.79 -4.23 -13.62
N LEU A 44 -3.94 -4.70 -14.11
CA LEU A 44 -4.55 -5.95 -13.67
C LEU A 44 -3.75 -7.13 -14.26
N ASP A 45 -3.54 -8.19 -13.47
CA ASP A 45 -2.97 -9.47 -13.92
C ASP A 45 -1.54 -9.37 -14.48
N THR A 46 -0.67 -8.56 -13.85
CA THR A 46 0.75 -8.55 -14.23
C THR A 46 1.53 -9.73 -13.66
N ASP A 47 2.36 -10.36 -14.50
CA ASP A 47 3.27 -11.42 -14.10
C ASP A 47 4.58 -10.92 -13.45
N LEU A 48 4.76 -9.60 -13.30
CA LEU A 48 6.03 -8.98 -12.86
C LEU A 48 6.59 -9.60 -11.57
N LYS A 49 5.70 -10.06 -10.67
CA LYS A 49 6.04 -10.69 -9.40
C LYS A 49 5.54 -12.12 -9.28
N ILE A 50 5.21 -12.79 -10.37
CA ILE A 50 4.58 -14.13 -10.31
C ILE A 50 5.48 -15.16 -9.62
N THR A 51 6.79 -15.06 -9.84
CA THR A 51 7.81 -15.89 -9.18
C THR A 51 7.95 -15.60 -7.67
N GLU A 52 7.57 -14.39 -7.24
CA GLU A 52 7.52 -13.96 -5.85
C GLU A 52 6.12 -14.17 -5.21
N GLY A 53 5.19 -14.81 -5.95
CA GLY A 53 3.80 -15.03 -5.52
C GLY A 53 2.86 -13.85 -5.75
N GLY A 54 3.32 -12.79 -6.42
CA GLY A 54 2.52 -11.63 -6.81
C GLY A 54 1.58 -11.96 -7.97
N LYS A 55 0.28 -11.86 -7.72
CA LYS A 55 -0.79 -12.25 -8.67
C LYS A 55 -1.34 -11.08 -9.51
N GLY A 56 -0.73 -9.89 -9.47
CA GLY A 56 -1.19 -8.76 -10.28
C GLY A 56 -2.49 -8.07 -9.82
N PHE A 57 -2.95 -8.28 -8.58
CA PHE A 57 -4.21 -7.70 -8.06
C PHE A 57 -4.03 -6.41 -7.23
N GLY A 58 -2.87 -5.77 -7.26
CA GLY A 58 -2.47 -4.72 -6.30
C GLY A 58 -3.49 -3.59 -6.10
N ARG A 59 -3.69 -2.76 -7.13
CA ARG A 59 -4.60 -1.61 -7.06
C ARG A 59 -6.09 -1.98 -6.98
N PHE A 60 -6.48 -3.17 -7.41
CA PHE A 60 -7.89 -3.57 -7.43
C PHE A 60 -8.36 -4.24 -6.13
N THR A 61 -7.43 -4.76 -5.33
CA THR A 61 -7.73 -5.44 -4.07
C THR A 61 -7.86 -4.44 -2.93
N SER A 62 -6.96 -3.46 -2.86
CA SER A 62 -6.86 -2.55 -1.71
C SER A 62 -8.18 -1.83 -1.37
N PRO A 63 -8.94 -1.26 -2.33
CA PRO A 63 -10.22 -0.59 -2.04
C PRO A 63 -11.35 -1.52 -1.57
N LYS A 64 -11.21 -2.84 -1.76
CA LYS A 64 -12.20 -3.83 -1.28
C LYS A 64 -12.09 -4.06 0.23
N TYR A 65 -10.90 -3.88 0.80
CA TYR A 65 -10.62 -4.20 2.20
C TYR A 65 -10.31 -2.98 3.06
N PHE A 66 -9.92 -1.86 2.45
CA PHE A 66 -9.55 -0.65 3.15
C PHE A 66 -10.25 0.54 2.55
N ASP A 67 -10.70 1.46 3.41
CA ASP A 67 -11.26 2.73 2.98
C ASP A 67 -10.19 3.65 2.40
N ASP A 68 -8.96 3.58 2.94
CA ASP A 68 -7.79 4.34 2.51
C ASP A 68 -6.52 3.48 2.48
N LEU A 69 -5.69 3.69 1.45
CA LEU A 69 -4.33 3.19 1.32
C LEU A 69 -3.41 4.37 1.00
N HIS A 70 -2.34 4.50 1.77
CA HIS A 70 -1.28 5.47 1.52
C HIS A 70 0.05 4.74 1.31
N VAL A 71 0.72 5.03 0.21
CA VAL A 71 2.02 4.46 -0.12
C VAL A 71 3.04 5.59 -0.15
N LYS A 72 4.17 5.35 0.53
CA LYS A 72 5.39 6.16 0.43
C LYS A 72 6.54 5.21 0.14
N SER A 73 7.32 5.50 -0.90
CA SER A 73 8.42 4.65 -1.32
C SER A 73 9.61 5.48 -1.76
N ILE A 74 10.79 5.01 -1.40
CA ILE A 74 12.06 5.47 -1.97
C ILE A 74 12.53 4.38 -2.92
N TYR A 75 13.10 4.75 -4.07
CA TYR A 75 13.68 3.84 -5.05
C TYR A 75 14.91 4.48 -5.69
N LEU A 76 15.76 3.67 -6.31
CA LEU A 76 16.96 4.12 -7.03
C LEU A 76 16.73 3.98 -8.53
N ASP A 77 17.02 5.03 -9.29
CA ASP A 77 17.08 5.02 -10.76
C ASP A 77 18.47 5.45 -11.26
N SER A 78 18.61 5.70 -12.57
CA SER A 78 19.87 6.15 -13.18
C SER A 78 20.37 7.51 -12.66
N ASP A 79 19.47 8.36 -12.16
CA ASP A 79 19.75 9.72 -11.70
C ASP A 79 19.86 9.80 -10.18
N GLY A 80 19.75 8.67 -9.47
CA GLY A 80 19.90 8.57 -8.02
C GLY A 80 18.60 8.22 -7.28
N PHE A 81 18.57 8.53 -5.99
CA PHE A 81 17.41 8.21 -5.15
C PHE A 81 16.23 9.13 -5.47
N LYS A 82 15.08 8.52 -5.74
CA LYS A 82 13.79 9.20 -5.94
C LYS A 82 12.81 8.75 -4.87
N SER A 83 11.80 9.59 -4.63
CA SER A 83 10.66 9.26 -3.79
C SER A 83 9.36 9.32 -4.59
N ARG A 84 8.41 8.45 -4.23
CA ARG A 84 7.05 8.47 -4.77
C ARG A 84 6.08 8.28 -3.62
N SER A 85 4.99 9.05 -3.66
CA SER A 85 3.86 8.88 -2.75
C SER A 85 2.56 8.90 -3.54
N PHE A 86 1.62 8.03 -3.18
CA PHE A 86 0.28 8.02 -3.75
C PHE A 86 -0.73 7.47 -2.74
N SER A 87 -1.99 7.86 -2.92
CA SER A 87 -3.11 7.45 -2.08
C SER A 87 -4.24 6.90 -2.94
N MET A 88 -5.03 6.00 -2.38
CA MET A 88 -6.24 5.47 -3.01
C MET A 88 -7.25 5.09 -1.93
N GLY A 89 -8.54 5.25 -2.20
CA GLY A 89 -9.59 5.00 -1.21
C GLY A 89 -10.98 5.04 -1.83
N LYS A 90 -12.01 4.72 -1.05
CA LYS A 90 -13.40 4.62 -1.56
C LYS A 90 -13.98 5.94 -2.06
N GLU A 91 -13.51 7.09 -1.56
CA GLU A 91 -13.89 8.41 -2.10
C GLU A 91 -13.11 8.81 -3.36
N HIS A 92 -12.02 8.11 -3.67
CA HIS A 92 -11.25 8.31 -4.88
C HIS A 92 -11.64 7.23 -5.90
N GLU A 93 -12.85 7.33 -6.45
CA GLU A 93 -13.18 6.62 -7.69
C GLU A 93 -12.06 6.89 -8.70
N ILE A 94 -11.44 5.79 -9.13
CA ILE A 94 -10.44 5.61 -10.18
C ILE A 94 -10.32 6.83 -11.13
N GLU A 95 -9.67 7.90 -10.69
CA GLU A 95 -9.26 8.96 -11.61
C GLU A 95 -8.07 8.41 -12.39
N ARG A 96 -8.35 7.91 -13.60
CA ARG A 96 -7.34 7.78 -14.65
C ARG A 96 -6.84 9.19 -14.96
N ARG A 97 -5.83 9.66 -14.23
CA ARG A 97 -5.12 10.88 -14.62
C ARG A 97 -4.23 10.53 -15.82
N HIS A 98 -4.80 10.61 -17.01
CA HIS A 98 -4.05 10.84 -18.24
C HIS A 98 -3.54 12.29 -18.17
N VAL A 99 -2.25 12.47 -17.87
CA VAL A 99 -1.33 13.41 -18.57
C VAL A 99 0.09 12.95 -18.31
#